data_AF-X1L047-F1
#
_entry.id   AF-X1L047-F1
#
_cell.length_a   1.000
_cell.length_b   1.000
_cell.length_c   1.000
_cell.angle_alpha   90.00
_cell.angle_beta   90.00
_cell.angle_gamma   90.00
#
_symmetry.space_group_name_H-M   'P 1'
#
loop_
_entity.id
_entity.type
_entity.pdbx_description
1 polymer ?
#
loop_
_entity_poly.entity_id
_entity_poly.type
_entity_poly.pdbx_seq_one_letter_code
_entity_poly.pdbx_strand_id
1 'polypeptide(L)' 'TSETTAYICGKCKFCQSKDYNLCSYRRGLGSKVNGAFAEYFVIRQMSIHKLPSNVDFSSGALS' A
#
# COMPACT_ATOMS: atom_id res chain seq x y z
N THR A 1 9.43 0.40 0.33
CA THR A 1 8.40 -0.23 1.18
C THR A 1 7.18 -0.33 0.34
N SER A 2 6.46 -1.45 0.39
CA SER A 2 5.16 -1.54 -0.29
C SER A 2 4.06 -1.36 0.73
N GLU A 3 3.36 -0.22 0.71
CA GLU A 3 2.08 -0.16 1.43
C GLU A 3 1.16 -1.22 0.83
N THR A 4 0.53 -2.06 1.67
CA THR A 4 -0.21 -3.21 1.16
C THR A 4 -1.65 -2.89 0.77
N THR A 5 -2.11 -1.64 0.93
CA THR A 5 -3.51 -1.25 0.69
C THR A 5 -3.77 -0.92 -0.78
N ALA A 6 -4.33 -1.88 -1.53
CA ALA A 6 -4.70 -1.68 -2.93
C ALA A 6 -6.04 -0.96 -3.11
N TYR A 7 -7.01 -1.23 -2.22
CA TYR A 7 -8.33 -0.64 -2.28
C TYR A 7 -8.91 -0.45 -0.88
N ILE A 8 -9.70 0.61 -0.71
CA ILE A 8 -10.51 0.93 0.47
C ILE A 8 -11.85 1.51 0.00
N CYS A 9 -12.87 1.54 0.87
CA CYS A 9 -14.15 2.14 0.50
C CYS A 9 -14.16 3.68 0.49
N GLY A 10 -13.18 4.34 1.11
CA GLY A 10 -13.06 5.80 1.17
C GLY A 10 -14.10 6.54 2.02
N LYS A 11 -15.17 5.86 2.47
CA LYS A 11 -16.34 6.50 3.11
C LYS A 11 -16.60 6.12 4.57
N CYS A 12 -15.97 5.05 5.09
CA CYS A 12 -16.18 4.65 6.49
C CYS A 12 -15.33 5.48 7.46
N LYS A 13 -15.67 5.43 8.76
CA LYS A 13 -14.92 6.14 9.81
C LYS A 13 -13.41 5.90 9.76
N PHE A 14 -13.01 4.65 9.49
CA PHE A 14 -11.60 4.26 9.39
C PHE A 14 -10.92 4.82 8.13
N CYS A 15 -11.65 4.95 7.02
CA CYS A 15 -11.10 5.60 5.83
C CYS A 15 -10.92 7.10 6.04
N GLN A 16 -11.86 7.75 6.74
CA GLN A 16 -11.78 9.18 7.03
C GLN A 16 -10.68 9.50 8.05
N SER A 17 -10.46 8.63 9.04
CA SER A 17 -9.35 8.74 10.01
C SER A 17 -8.01 8.26 9.48
N LYS A 18 -7.95 7.73 8.26
CA LYS A 18 -6.77 7.12 7.61
C LYS A 18 -6.28 5.81 8.25
N ASP A 19 -7.06 5.21 9.14
CA ASP A 19 -6.86 3.85 9.67
C ASP A 19 -7.27 2.79 8.64
N TYR A 20 -6.69 2.85 7.44
CA TYR A 20 -7.12 2.06 6.29
C TYR A 20 -7.10 0.55 6.51
N ASN A 21 -6.17 0.06 7.34
CA ASN A 21 -6.06 -1.34 7.74
C ASN A 21 -7.34 -1.88 8.40
N LEU A 22 -8.15 -1.01 9.02
CA LEU A 22 -9.41 -1.38 9.68
C LEU A 22 -10.64 -1.27 8.74
N CYS A 23 -10.47 -0.82 7.50
CA CYS A 23 -11.57 -0.78 6.55
C CYS A 23 -12.05 -2.21 6.20
N SER A 24 -13.32 -2.53 6.46
CA SER A 24 -13.90 -3.85 6.16
C SER A 24 -13.89 -4.21 4.67
N TYR A 25 -13.80 -3.21 3.80
CA TYR A 25 -13.71 -3.38 2.35
C TYR A 25 -12.27 -3.38 1.83
N ARG A 26 -11.27 -3.34 2.72
CA ARG A 26 -9.88 -3.29 2.32
C ARG A 26 -9.50 -4.51 1.48
N ARG A 27 -8.79 -4.26 0.38
CA ARG A 27 -8.11 -5.31 -0.41
C ARG A 27 -6.61 -5.12 -0.34
N GLY A 28 -5.92 -6.17 0.08
CA GLY A 28 -4.46 -6.16 0.24
C GLY A 28 -3.75 -6.64 -1.02
N LEU A 29 -2.67 -5.96 -1.42
CA LEU A 29 -1.69 -6.43 -2.41
C LEU A 29 -1.11 -7.77 -1.97
N GLY A 30 -0.94 -8.70 -2.91
CA GLY A 30 -0.39 -10.04 -2.65
C GLY A 30 -1.34 -10.97 -1.89
N SER A 31 -2.60 -10.56 -1.69
CA SER A 31 -3.62 -11.37 -1.02
C SER A 31 -4.93 -11.38 -1.80
N LYS A 32 -5.66 -10.25 -1.80
CA LYS A 32 -6.96 -10.12 -2.51
C LYS A 32 -6.82 -9.52 -3.90
N VAL A 33 -5.63 -9.02 -4.24
CA VAL A 33 -5.25 -8.52 -5.57
C VAL A 33 -3.77 -8.84 -5.82
N ASN A 34 -3.34 -8.75 -7.08
CA ASN A 34 -1.93 -8.98 -7.48
C ASN A 34 -0.97 -8.08 -6.68
N GLY A 35 0.16 -8.66 -6.25
CA GLY A 35 1.18 -8.00 -5.43
C GLY A 35 2.43 -7.60 -6.20
N ALA A 36 3.49 -7.27 -5.45
CA ALA A 36 4.74 -6.74 -6.00
C ALA A 36 5.83 -7.80 -6.30
N PHE A 37 5.55 -9.10 -6.13
CA PHE A 37 6.40 -10.16 -6.69
C PHE A 37 6.13 -10.35 -8.19
N ALA A 38 6.39 -9.29 -8.94
CA ALA A 38 6.28 -9.16 -10.38
C ALA A 38 7.15 -7.97 -10.83
N GLU A 39 7.49 -7.88 -12.12
CA GLU A 39 8.26 -6.75 -12.66
C GLU A 39 7.49 -5.42 -12.55
N TYR A 40 6.16 -5.48 -12.66
CA TYR A 40 5.26 -4.34 -12.57
C TYR A 40 3.99 -4.72 -11.82
N PHE A 41 3.40 -3.74 -11.12
CA PHE A 41 2.10 -3.88 -10.47
C PHE A 41 1.39 -2.53 -10.39
N VAL A 42 0.09 -2.54 -10.09
CA VAL A 42 -0.73 -1.33 -9.98
C VAL A 42 -1.04 -1.07 -8.51
N ILE A 43 -0.84 0.18 -8.08
CA ILE A 43 -1.13 0.64 -6.71
C ILE A 43 -1.76 2.04 -6.74
N ARG A 44 -2.40 2.41 -5.63
CA ARG A 44 -2.93 3.76 -5.41
C ARG A 44 -1.78 4.77 -5.37
N GLN A 45 -1.93 5.89 -6.06
CA GLN A 45 -0.94 6.97 -6.06
C GLN A 45 -0.60 7.46 -4.64
N MET A 46 -1.58 7.52 -3.73
CA MET A 46 -1.36 7.96 -2.35
C MET A 46 -0.49 7.02 -1.51
N SER A 47 -0.28 5.79 -1.98
CA SER A 47 0.56 4.78 -1.34
C SER A 47 2.02 4.84 -1.78
N ILE A 48 2.36 5.78 -2.67
CA ILE A 48 3.72 5.99 -3.17
C ILE A 48 4.48 6.92 -2.22
N HIS A 49 5.54 6.40 -1.64
CA HIS A 49 6.47 7.17 -0.80
C HIS A 49 7.80 7.32 -1.53
N LYS A 50 8.23 8.57 -1.75
CA LYS A 50 9.56 8.84 -2.29
C LYS A 50 10.61 8.49 -1.24
N LEU A 51 11.53 7.60 -1.59
CA LEU A 51 12.66 7.27 -0.72
C LEU A 51 13.60 8.48 -0.57
N PRO A 52 14.08 8.78 0.64
CA PRO A 52 15.19 9.71 0.85
C PRO A 52 16.43 9.27 0.06
N SER A 53 17.30 10.21 -0.32
CA SER A 53 18.50 9.91 -1.13
C SER A 53 19.51 9.00 -0.42
N ASN A 54 19.44 8.90 0.90
CA ASN A 54 20.33 8.08 1.72
C ASN A 54 19.77 6.67 2.04
N VAL A 55 18.66 6.26 1.41
CA VAL A 55 18.05 4.93 1.62
C VAL A 55 18.14 4.14 0.33
N ASP A 56 18.84 3.01 0.34
CA ASP A 56 18.96 2.11 -0.80
C ASP A 56 17.67 1.28 -1.02
N PHE A 57 17.56 0.63 -2.18
CA PHE A 57 16.36 -0.13 -2.55
C PHE A 57 16.11 -1.36 -1.67
N SER A 58 17.16 -2.07 -1.25
CA SER A 58 17.03 -3.26 -0.41
C SER A 58 16.52 -2.87 0.97
N SER A 59 17.13 -1.85 1.58
CA SER A 59 16.67 -1.25 2.84
C SER A 59 15.24 -0.72 2.71
N GLY A 60 14.93 -0.08 1.58
CA GLY A 60 13.59 0.34 1.24
C GLY A 60 12.60 -0.84 1.18
N ALA A 61 13.00 -2.04 0.79
CA ALA A 61 12.09 -3.17 0.63
C ALA A 61 11.69 -3.88 1.96
N LEU A 62 12.38 -3.62 3.07
CA LEU A 62 12.26 -4.35 4.35
C LEU A 62 11.05 -3.97 5.23
N SER A 63 9.94 -3.56 4.62
CA SER A 63 8.69 -3.25 5.34
C SER A 63 7.99 -4.47 5.94
#